data_AF-A0A7V9H5E8-F1
#
_entry.id   AF-A0A7V9H5E8-F1
#
_cell.length_a   1.000
_cell.length_b   1.000
_cell.length_c   1.000
_cell.angle_alpha   90.00
_cell.angle_beta   90.00
_cell.angle_gamma   90.00
#
_symmetry.space_group_name_H-M   'P 1'
#
loop_
_entity.id
_entity.type
_entity.pdbx_description
1 polymer ?
#
loop_
_entity_poly.entity_id
_entity_poly.type
_entity_poly.pdbx_seq_one_letter_code
_entity_poly.pdbx_strand_id
1 'polypeptide(L)'
;MPAFRVTVCRGGWPLVVLEFAGALAAILAAAYLFTNAVEMLGGRLELGQGAVGSVLAAVGTALPETMIPVVAILGAALAGGDAGVAGEIGIGAILGAPFLLATLAMFVVGASAYGFRDRREHGAEIRCKQEKADFPWCRVSAKDVTVDEETIARDVLFFLIFFAVATVVGLVALPFAAKVAVAVLLIAAYAY
;
A
#
# COMPACT_ATOMS: atom_id res chain seq x y z
N MET A 1 1.26 10.57 34.33
CA MET A 1 1.22 9.75 33.10
C MET A 1 2.18 8.59 33.31
N PRO A 2 1.70 7.35 33.56
CA PRO A 2 2.63 6.23 33.67
C PRO A 2 3.25 6.00 32.28
N ALA A 3 4.56 6.17 32.19
CA ALA A 3 5.32 5.91 30.98
C ALA A 3 5.04 4.46 30.54
N PHE A 4 4.60 4.28 29.29
CA PHE A 4 4.54 2.99 28.63
C PHE A 4 5.98 2.46 28.52
N ARG A 5 6.46 1.81 29.58
CA ARG A 5 7.73 1.09 29.55
C ARG A 5 7.49 -0.14 28.70
N VAL A 6 7.90 -0.07 27.44
CA VAL A 6 8.21 -1.28 26.67
C VAL A 6 9.39 -1.92 27.38
N THR A 7 9.07 -2.81 28.32
CA THR A 7 10.05 -3.69 28.94
C THR A 7 10.47 -4.66 27.85
N VAL A 8 11.46 -4.29 27.04
CA VAL A 8 12.15 -5.23 26.17
C VAL A 8 12.75 -6.26 27.12
N CYS A 9 12.06 -7.38 27.28
CA CYS A 9 12.57 -8.51 28.02
C CYS A 9 13.95 -8.81 27.47
N ARG A 10 14.91 -8.96 28.39
CA ARG A 10 16.32 -9.23 28.13
C ARG A 10 16.48 -10.65 27.59
N GLY A 11 15.82 -10.97 26.47
CA GLY A 11 16.09 -12.15 25.69
C GLY A 11 17.52 -12.03 25.19
N GLY A 12 18.30 -13.12 25.29
CA GLY A 12 19.62 -13.14 24.69
C GLY A 12 19.51 -12.73 23.21
N TRP A 13 20.52 -12.02 22.70
CA TRP A 13 20.70 -11.73 21.28
C TRP A 13 20.25 -12.86 20.33
N PRO A 14 20.50 -14.17 20.59
CA PRO A 14 19.99 -15.25 19.74
C PRO A 14 18.46 -15.33 19.65
N LEU A 15 17.72 -15.04 20.73
CA LEU A 15 16.26 -15.10 20.74
C LEU A 15 15.65 -13.99 19.89
N VAL A 16 16.15 -12.76 20.02
CA VAL A 16 15.67 -11.62 19.21
C VAL A 16 15.94 -11.85 17.73
N VAL A 17 17.11 -12.40 17.38
CA VAL A 17 17.43 -12.76 15.99
C VAL A 17 16.51 -13.86 15.47
N LEU A 18 16.20 -14.88 16.29
CA LEU A 18 15.27 -15.95 15.91
C LEU A 18 13.84 -15.43 15.75
N GLU A 19 13.37 -14.54 16.64
CA GLU A 19 12.06 -13.89 16.54
C GLU A 19 11.96 -13.05 15.26
N PHE A 20 12.97 -12.22 14.98
CA PHE A 20 13.00 -11.41 13.78
C PHE A 20 13.04 -12.27 12.50
N ALA A 21 13.89 -13.29 12.47
CA ALA A 21 13.97 -14.21 11.34
C ALA A 21 12.66 -14.98 11.14
N GLY A 22 12.02 -15.41 12.23
CA GLY A 22 10.71 -16.06 12.20
C GLY A 22 9.61 -15.15 11.66
N ALA A 23 9.57 -13.89 12.11
CA ALA A 23 8.63 -12.89 11.61
C ALA A 23 8.86 -12.61 10.11
N LEU A 24 10.11 -12.45 9.68
CA LEU A 24 10.45 -12.24 8.28
C LEU A 24 9.99 -13.43 7.41
N ALA A 25 10.26 -14.66 7.85
CA ALA A 25 9.82 -15.86 7.14
C ALA A 25 8.29 -15.95 7.05
N ALA A 26 7.59 -15.61 8.14
CA ALA A 26 6.13 -15.57 8.17
C ALA A 26 5.57 -14.52 7.19
N ILE A 27 6.17 -13.33 7.12
CA ILE A 27 5.76 -12.27 6.19
C ILE A 27 5.98 -12.71 4.74
N LEU A 28 7.13 -13.32 4.42
CA LEU A 28 7.41 -13.82 3.06
C LEU A 28 6.44 -14.94 2.65
N ALA A 29 6.16 -15.89 3.56
CA ALA A 29 5.20 -16.96 3.32
C ALA A 29 3.78 -16.40 3.13
N ALA A 30 3.37 -15.44 3.95
CA ALA A 30 2.08 -14.77 3.84
C ALA A 30 1.96 -14.02 2.51
N ALA A 31 3.00 -13.28 2.10
CA ALA A 31 3.03 -12.56 0.82
C ALA A 31 2.87 -13.54 -0.36
N TYR A 32 3.60 -14.65 -0.36
CA TYR A 32 3.49 -15.69 -1.39
C TYR A 32 2.09 -16.31 -1.44
N LEU A 33 1.51 -16.65 -0.29
CA LEU A 33 0.16 -17.23 -0.23
C LEU A 33 -0.90 -16.20 -0.67
N PHE A 34 -0.75 -14.95 -0.25
CA PHE A 34 -1.67 -13.86 -0.53
C PHE A 34 -1.72 -13.53 -2.03
N THR A 35 -0.58 -13.37 -2.71
CA THR A 35 -0.57 -13.06 -4.15
C THR A 35 -1.23 -14.18 -4.97
N ASN A 36 -0.94 -15.44 -4.64
CA ASN A 36 -1.57 -16.59 -5.28
C ASN A 36 -3.08 -16.65 -5.01
N ALA A 37 -3.52 -16.37 -3.78
CA ALA A 37 -4.93 -16.36 -3.42
C ALA A 37 -5.70 -15.26 -4.16
N VAL A 38 -5.13 -14.06 -4.28
CA VAL A 38 -5.73 -12.94 -5.00
C VAL A 38 -5.82 -13.22 -6.50
N GLU A 39 -4.82 -13.86 -7.09
CA GLU A 39 -4.87 -14.28 -8.49
C GLU A 39 -5.97 -15.32 -8.76
N MET A 40 -6.06 -16.35 -7.89
CA MET A 40 -7.13 -17.34 -7.97
C MET A 40 -8.52 -16.72 -7.78
N LEU A 41 -8.65 -15.76 -6.86
CA LEU A 41 -9.89 -15.02 -6.65
C LEU A 41 -10.25 -14.19 -7.89
N GLY A 42 -9.27 -13.54 -8.50
CA GLY A 42 -9.41 -12.80 -9.75
C GLY A 42 -9.93 -13.68 -10.90
N GLY A 43 -9.37 -14.88 -11.06
CA GLY A 43 -9.83 -15.86 -12.04
C GLY A 43 -11.28 -16.33 -11.79
N ARG A 44 -11.66 -16.56 -10.52
CA ARG A 44 -13.05 -16.94 -10.17
C ARG A 44 -14.07 -15.84 -10.41
N LEU A 45 -13.66 -14.58 -10.30
CA LEU A 45 -14.51 -13.41 -10.54
C LEU A 45 -14.43 -12.92 -12.00
N GLU A 46 -13.71 -13.62 -12.87
CA GLU A 46 -13.46 -13.25 -14.28
C GLU A 46 -12.89 -11.83 -14.44
N LEU A 47 -12.07 -11.38 -13.47
CA LEU A 47 -11.44 -10.07 -13.49
C LEU A 47 -10.16 -10.08 -14.34
N GLY A 48 -9.90 -8.99 -15.06
CA GLY A 48 -8.65 -8.79 -15.78
C GLY A 48 -7.46 -8.61 -14.82
N GLN A 49 -6.26 -8.99 -15.25
CA GLN A 49 -5.02 -8.90 -14.46
C GLN A 49 -4.76 -7.48 -13.91
N GLY A 50 -5.10 -6.46 -14.71
CA GLY A 50 -5.07 -5.07 -14.28
C GLY A 50 -5.93 -4.81 -13.05
N ALA A 51 -7.19 -5.26 -13.03
CA ALA A 51 -8.11 -5.06 -11.90
C ALA A 51 -7.74 -5.92 -10.67
N VAL A 52 -7.22 -7.13 -10.89
CA VAL A 52 -6.73 -8.01 -9.81
C VAL A 52 -5.55 -7.35 -9.09
N GLY A 53 -4.58 -6.80 -9.83
CA GLY A 53 -3.44 -6.09 -9.27
C GLY A 53 -3.79 -4.71 -8.70
N SER A 54 -4.49 -3.87 -9.47
CA SER A 54 -4.74 -2.47 -9.11
C SER A 54 -5.81 -2.28 -8.04
N VAL A 55 -6.76 -3.23 -7.90
CA VAL A 55 -7.85 -3.13 -6.93
C VAL A 55 -7.74 -4.22 -5.86
N LEU A 56 -7.82 -5.51 -6.23
CA LEU A 56 -7.87 -6.58 -5.22
C LEU A 56 -6.58 -6.67 -4.40
N ALA A 57 -5.41 -6.69 -5.06
CA ALA A 57 -4.13 -6.75 -4.38
C ALA A 57 -3.81 -5.45 -3.64
N ALA A 58 -4.13 -4.29 -4.24
CA ALA A 58 -3.92 -2.99 -3.63
C ALA A 58 -4.74 -2.80 -2.35
N VAL A 59 -6.04 -3.14 -2.36
CA VAL A 59 -6.88 -3.04 -1.17
C VAL A 59 -6.39 -3.99 -0.08
N GLY A 60 -6.09 -5.26 -0.40
CA GLY A 60 -5.66 -6.22 0.61
C GLY A 60 -4.31 -5.89 1.25
N THR A 61 -3.42 -5.20 0.54
CA THR A 61 -2.09 -4.81 1.05
C THR A 61 -2.05 -3.41 1.67
N ALA A 62 -2.96 -2.49 1.32
CA ALA A 62 -2.98 -1.13 1.89
C ALA A 62 -4.01 -0.95 3.02
N LEU A 63 -4.93 -1.89 3.20
CA LEU A 63 -5.94 -1.83 4.26
C LEU A 63 -5.31 -1.78 5.67
N PRO A 64 -4.33 -2.63 6.02
CA PRO A 64 -3.70 -2.57 7.34
C PRO A 64 -3.13 -1.19 7.69
N GLU A 65 -2.48 -0.54 6.72
CA GLU A 65 -1.86 0.77 6.85
C GLU A 65 -2.92 1.88 6.94
N THR A 66 -3.98 1.80 6.11
CA THR A 66 -5.08 2.77 6.14
C THR A 66 -5.99 2.66 7.36
N MET A 67 -5.97 1.52 8.08
CA MET A 67 -6.68 1.37 9.35
C MET A 67 -6.01 2.14 10.50
N ILE A 68 -4.69 2.37 10.46
CA ILE A 68 -3.95 3.11 11.50
C ILE A 68 -4.55 4.51 11.76
N PRO A 69 -4.70 5.40 10.75
CA PRO A 69 -5.31 6.73 10.97
C PRO A 69 -6.77 6.63 11.43
N VAL A 70 -7.53 5.66 10.93
CA VAL A 70 -8.94 5.44 11.31
C VAL A 70 -9.04 5.12 12.80
N VAL A 71 -8.26 4.15 13.27
CA VAL A 71 -8.26 3.74 14.68
C VAL A 71 -7.70 4.86 15.57
N ALA A 72 -6.69 5.61 15.12
CA ALA A 72 -6.14 6.73 15.89
C ALA A 72 -7.19 7.83 16.14
N ILE A 73 -7.91 8.24 15.09
CA ILE A 73 -8.93 9.30 15.17
C ILE A 73 -10.15 8.81 15.95
N LEU A 74 -10.67 7.62 15.65
CA LEU A 74 -11.82 7.06 16.36
C LEU A 74 -11.50 6.77 17.83
N GLY A 75 -10.29 6.29 18.11
CA GLY A 75 -9.81 6.07 19.48
C GLY A 75 -9.74 7.37 20.27
N ALA A 76 -9.24 8.46 19.68
CA ALA A 76 -9.26 9.77 20.34
C ALA A 76 -10.69 10.27 20.60
N ALA A 77 -11.59 10.13 19.61
CA ALA A 77 -12.97 10.59 19.71
C ALA A 77 -13.81 9.80 20.73
N LEU A 78 -13.65 8.47 20.79
CA LEU A 78 -14.51 7.58 21.57
C LEU A 78 -13.92 7.21 22.94
N ALA A 79 -12.60 7.11 23.06
CA ALA A 79 -11.92 6.70 24.29
C ALA A 79 -11.25 7.85 25.05
N GLY A 80 -11.43 9.10 24.60
CA GLY A 80 -10.90 10.29 25.26
C GLY A 80 -9.40 10.49 25.10
N GLY A 81 -8.85 10.07 23.95
CA GLY A 81 -7.43 10.27 23.61
C GLY A 81 -7.12 11.70 23.19
N ASP A 82 -5.83 12.05 23.17
CA ASP A 82 -5.36 13.36 22.73
C ASP A 82 -5.54 13.51 21.21
N ALA A 83 -6.37 14.46 20.80
CA ALA A 83 -6.65 14.76 19.39
C ALA A 83 -5.40 15.24 18.64
N GLY A 84 -4.43 15.88 19.32
CA GLY A 84 -3.16 16.28 18.74
C GLY A 84 -2.32 15.06 18.35
N VAL A 85 -2.18 14.11 19.28
CA VAL A 85 -1.43 12.86 19.05
C VAL A 85 -2.07 12.00 17.96
N ALA A 86 -3.40 11.89 17.96
CA ALA A 86 -4.12 11.19 16.89
C ALA A 86 -3.92 11.83 15.52
N GLY A 87 -3.84 13.16 15.46
CA GLY A 87 -3.52 13.92 14.26
C GLY A 87 -2.12 13.61 13.72
N GLU A 88 -1.10 13.60 14.59
CA GLU A 88 0.28 13.27 14.21
C GLU A 88 0.42 11.83 13.68
N ILE A 89 -0.21 10.86 14.36
CA ILE A 89 -0.25 9.47 13.92
C ILE A 89 -0.94 9.36 12.55
N GLY A 90 -2.06 10.07 12.36
CA GLY A 90 -2.79 10.06 11.11
C GLY A 90 -2.01 10.65 9.94
N ILE A 91 -1.37 11.80 10.15
CA ILE A 91 -0.51 12.44 9.15
C ILE A 91 0.67 11.52 8.80
N GLY A 92 1.33 10.93 9.79
CA GLY A 92 2.45 10.02 9.59
C GLY A 92 2.08 8.77 8.80
N ALA A 93 0.94 8.15 9.11
CA ALA A 93 0.47 6.96 8.39
C ALA A 93 0.06 7.27 6.94
N ILE A 94 -0.66 8.38 6.71
CA ILE A 94 -1.13 8.75 5.36
C ILE A 94 0.02 9.18 4.46
N LEU A 95 0.96 9.99 4.97
CA LEU A 95 2.10 10.45 4.17
C LEU A 95 3.17 9.36 4.02
N GLY A 96 3.36 8.53 5.05
CA GLY A 96 4.42 7.52 5.08
C GLY A 96 4.31 6.48 3.97
N ALA A 97 3.09 6.02 3.66
CA ALA A 97 2.87 5.00 2.63
C ALA A 97 3.39 5.41 1.23
N PRO A 98 2.98 6.54 0.62
CA PRO A 98 3.49 6.96 -0.68
C PRO A 98 5.00 7.28 -0.67
N PHE A 99 5.54 7.83 0.43
CA PHE A 99 6.98 8.07 0.53
C PHE A 99 7.78 6.76 0.59
N LEU A 100 7.33 5.76 1.35
CA LEU A 100 7.96 4.45 1.42
C LEU A 100 7.94 3.77 0.05
N LEU A 101 6.80 3.80 -0.64
CA LEU A 101 6.65 3.21 -1.97
C LEU A 101 7.57 3.90 -2.99
N ALA A 102 7.49 5.24 -3.09
CA ALA A 102 8.25 6.01 -4.08
C ALA A 102 9.77 5.93 -3.90
N THR A 103 10.24 5.81 -2.66
CA THR A 103 11.68 5.79 -2.35
C THR A 103 12.23 4.37 -2.24
N LEU A 104 11.85 3.65 -1.18
CA LEU A 104 12.46 2.37 -0.83
C LEU A 104 11.91 1.23 -1.68
N ALA A 105 10.59 1.11 -1.80
CA ALA A 105 9.99 -0.03 -2.49
C ALA A 105 10.35 -0.03 -3.98
N MET A 106 10.16 1.11 -4.66
CA MET A 106 10.51 1.24 -6.07
C MET A 106 12.01 1.12 -6.32
N PHE A 107 12.86 1.59 -5.40
CA PHE A 107 14.30 1.37 -5.51
C PHE A 107 14.68 -0.11 -5.41
N VAL A 108 14.15 -0.84 -4.42
CA VAL A 108 14.44 -2.27 -4.24
C VAL A 108 13.89 -3.10 -5.40
N VAL A 109 12.67 -2.80 -5.87
CA VAL A 109 12.07 -3.45 -7.04
C VAL A 109 12.87 -3.15 -8.31
N GLY A 110 13.26 -1.89 -8.54
CA GLY A 110 14.08 -1.49 -9.68
C GLY A 110 15.48 -2.11 -9.66
N ALA A 111 16.15 -2.09 -8.50
CA ALA A 111 17.48 -2.67 -8.32
C ALA A 111 17.47 -4.19 -8.49
N SER A 112 16.46 -4.88 -7.95
CA SER A 112 16.29 -6.32 -8.18
C SER A 112 15.97 -6.61 -9.64
N ALA A 113 15.08 -5.86 -10.29
CA ALA A 113 14.80 -6.04 -11.71
C ALA A 113 16.04 -5.84 -12.60
N TYR A 114 16.82 -4.81 -12.31
CA TYR A 114 18.08 -4.53 -13.01
C TYR A 114 19.13 -5.60 -12.75
N GLY A 115 19.33 -6.00 -11.49
CA GLY A 115 20.32 -7.01 -11.10
C GLY A 115 20.05 -8.41 -11.65
N PHE A 116 18.79 -8.77 -11.85
CA PHE A 116 18.39 -10.06 -12.41
C PHE A 116 18.09 -10.01 -13.92
N ARG A 117 18.35 -8.91 -14.63
CA ARG A 117 17.94 -8.77 -16.05
C ARG A 117 18.51 -9.87 -16.94
N ASP A 118 19.75 -10.29 -16.70
CA ASP A 118 20.47 -11.26 -17.54
C ASP A 118 20.00 -12.71 -17.30
N ARG A 119 19.25 -12.94 -16.22
CA ARG A 119 18.61 -14.24 -15.91
C ARG A 119 17.15 -14.31 -16.34
N ARG A 120 16.59 -13.22 -16.89
CA ARG A 120 15.20 -13.20 -17.36
C ARG A 120 15.14 -13.67 -18.81
N GLU A 121 14.35 -14.71 -19.07
CA GLU A 121 14.10 -15.21 -20.42
C GLU A 121 13.43 -14.17 -21.34
N HIS A 122 12.82 -13.12 -20.78
CA HIS A 122 12.03 -12.11 -21.49
C HIS A 122 12.74 -10.73 -21.58
N GLY A 123 14.00 -10.62 -21.17
CA GLY A 123 14.74 -9.34 -21.17
C GLY A 123 14.09 -8.26 -20.29
N ALA A 124 14.27 -6.99 -20.67
CA ALA A 124 13.63 -5.84 -20.01
C ALA A 124 12.22 -5.54 -20.55
N GLU A 125 11.75 -6.29 -21.56
CA GLU A 125 10.44 -6.11 -22.19
C GLU A 125 9.40 -6.96 -21.43
N ILE A 126 8.36 -6.33 -20.90
CA ILE A 126 7.26 -7.04 -20.21
C ILE A 126 6.36 -7.65 -21.29
N ARG A 127 6.70 -8.87 -21.75
CA ARG A 127 5.80 -9.67 -22.60
C ARG A 127 4.90 -10.53 -21.72
N CYS A 128 3.66 -10.07 -21.52
CA CYS A 128 2.61 -10.94 -20.98
C CYS A 128 2.26 -11.97 -22.06
N LYS A 129 2.58 -13.24 -21.84
CA LYS A 129 2.06 -14.33 -22.67
C LYS A 129 0.66 -14.63 -22.14
N GLN A 130 -0.32 -14.77 -23.03
CA GLN A 130 -1.67 -15.20 -22.66
C GLN A 130 -1.61 -16.65 -22.17
N GLU A 131 -1.37 -16.84 -20.87
CA GLU A 131 -1.31 -18.13 -20.23
C GLU A 131 -2.72 -18.50 -19.75
N LYS A 132 -3.27 -19.55 -20.36
CA LYS A 132 -4.53 -20.16 -19.94
C LYS A 132 -4.19 -21.34 -19.04
N ALA A 133 -4.29 -21.14 -17.73
CA ALA A 133 -4.32 -22.24 -16.79
C ALA A 133 -5.77 -22.69 -16.61
N ASP A 134 -6.10 -23.85 -17.18
CA ASP A 134 -7.43 -24.45 -17.09
C ASP A 134 -7.46 -25.44 -15.91
N PHE A 135 -7.82 -24.95 -14.72
CA PHE A 135 -8.08 -25.81 -13.58
C PHE A 135 -9.57 -26.17 -13.52
N PRO A 136 -9.94 -27.39 -13.07
CA PRO A 136 -11.34 -27.85 -13.05
C PRO A 136 -12.30 -26.96 -12.24
N TRP A 137 -11.77 -26.14 -11.32
CA TRP A 137 -12.52 -25.26 -10.40
C TRP A 137 -12.13 -23.77 -10.53
N CYS A 138 -11.31 -23.39 -11.51
CA CYS A 138 -10.91 -22.01 -11.74
C CYS A 138 -10.32 -21.83 -13.16
N ARG A 139 -10.95 -20.99 -13.98
CA ARG A 139 -10.34 -20.55 -15.25
C ARG A 139 -9.62 -19.24 -15.01
N VAL A 140 -8.29 -19.28 -15.00
CA VAL A 140 -7.49 -18.05 -14.97
C VAL A 140 -7.21 -17.68 -16.42
N SER A 141 -7.90 -16.66 -16.92
CA SER A 141 -7.61 -16.07 -18.23
C SER A 141 -6.87 -14.76 -18.00
N ALA A 142 -5.54 -14.81 -17.98
CA ALA A 142 -4.72 -13.61 -18.00
C ALA A 142 -4.90 -12.90 -19.36
N LYS A 143 -5.82 -11.92 -19.41
CA LYS A 143 -5.95 -11.00 -20.54
C LYS A 143 -4.89 -9.91 -20.38
N ASP A 144 -4.22 -9.56 -21.49
CA ASP A 144 -3.08 -8.64 -21.49
C ASP A 144 -3.39 -7.36 -20.71
N VAL A 145 -2.46 -6.97 -19.83
CA VAL A 145 -2.52 -5.68 -19.15
C VAL A 145 -2.13 -4.62 -20.18
N THR A 146 -3.13 -3.94 -20.75
CA THR A 146 -2.91 -2.77 -21.60
C THR A 146 -2.47 -1.61 -20.72
N VAL A 147 -1.16 -1.38 -20.65
CA VAL A 147 -0.58 -0.23 -19.94
C VAL A 147 -0.69 0.98 -20.86
N ASP A 148 -1.69 1.81 -20.60
CA ASP A 148 -1.87 3.08 -21.30
C ASP A 148 -1.03 4.16 -20.59
N GLU A 149 0.12 4.48 -21.16
CA GLU A 149 1.09 5.40 -20.57
C GLU A 149 0.50 6.80 -20.36
N GLU A 150 -0.36 7.26 -21.27
CA GLU A 150 -1.03 8.56 -21.16
C GLU A 150 -2.00 8.61 -19.97
N THR A 151 -2.77 7.54 -19.77
CA THR A 151 -3.71 7.42 -18.64
C THR A 151 -2.97 7.36 -17.31
N ILE A 152 -1.92 6.54 -17.21
CA ILE A 152 -1.13 6.42 -15.98
C ILE A 152 -0.45 7.74 -15.64
N ALA A 153 0.17 8.40 -16.61
CA ALA A 153 0.84 9.68 -16.37
C ALA A 153 -0.17 10.75 -15.90
N ARG A 154 -1.36 10.81 -16.51
CA ARG A 154 -2.42 11.73 -16.10
C ARG A 154 -2.91 11.45 -14.68
N ASP A 155 -3.17 10.19 -14.35
CA ASP A 155 -3.72 9.80 -13.06
C ASP A 155 -2.70 9.98 -11.92
N VAL A 156 -1.43 9.65 -12.17
CA VAL A 156 -0.34 9.90 -11.22
C VAL A 156 -0.09 11.39 -11.04
N LEU A 157 -0.11 12.19 -12.12
CA LEU A 157 0.05 13.64 -12.03
C LEU A 157 -1.10 14.27 -11.24
N PHE A 158 -2.34 13.86 -11.53
CA PHE A 158 -3.51 14.29 -10.78
C PHE A 158 -3.36 13.94 -9.31
N PHE A 159 -3.04 12.68 -8.98
CA PHE A 159 -2.79 12.25 -7.61
C PHE A 159 -1.71 13.10 -6.92
N LEU A 160 -0.57 13.35 -7.56
CA LEU A 160 0.55 14.09 -6.97
C LEU A 160 0.19 15.56 -6.67
N ILE A 161 -0.59 16.21 -7.54
CA ILE A 161 -1.04 17.59 -7.31
C ILE A 161 -1.95 17.65 -6.08
N PHE A 162 -2.97 16.80 -6.01
CA PHE A 162 -3.93 16.78 -4.92
C PHE A 162 -3.28 16.32 -3.61
N PHE A 163 -2.39 15.33 -3.69
CA PHE A 163 -1.59 14.87 -2.55
C PHE A 163 -0.72 16.01 -2.00
N ALA A 164 -0.01 16.76 -2.85
CA ALA A 164 0.81 17.89 -2.41
C ALA A 164 -0.03 18.98 -1.72
N VAL A 165 -1.20 19.34 -2.26
CA VAL A 165 -2.12 20.28 -1.61
C VAL A 165 -2.59 19.74 -0.26
N ALA A 166 -2.99 18.48 -0.20
CA ALA A 166 -3.43 17.83 1.05
C ALA A 166 -2.31 17.81 2.10
N THR A 167 -1.07 17.50 1.70
CA THR A 167 0.09 17.51 2.58
C THR A 167 0.36 18.92 3.13
N VAL A 168 0.36 19.94 2.27
CA VAL A 168 0.59 21.34 2.70
C VAL A 168 -0.50 21.78 3.69
N VAL A 169 -1.77 21.51 3.39
CA VAL A 169 -2.89 21.87 4.28
C VAL A 169 -2.88 21.07 5.59
N GLY A 170 -2.44 19.81 5.54
CA GLY A 170 -2.26 18.96 6.71
C GLY A 170 -1.17 19.48 7.66
N LEU A 171 -0.04 19.94 7.11
CA LEU A 171 1.12 20.40 7.88
C LEU A 171 1.00 21.85 8.37
N VAL A 172 0.33 22.73 7.62
CA VAL A 172 0.19 24.14 8.00
C VAL A 172 -0.91 24.31 9.06
N ALA A 173 -0.64 25.18 10.05
CA ALA A 173 -1.61 25.58 11.07
C ALA A 173 -2.67 26.54 10.49
N LEU A 174 -3.58 26.00 9.67
CA LEU A 174 -4.74 26.72 9.15
C LEU A 174 -5.95 26.63 10.11
N PRO A 175 -6.85 27.63 10.10
CA PRO A 175 -8.10 27.55 10.86
C PRO A 175 -8.91 26.33 10.42
N PHE A 176 -9.61 25.69 11.36
CA PHE A 176 -10.36 24.45 11.13
C PHE A 176 -11.31 24.55 9.93
N ALA A 177 -12.02 25.67 9.78
CA ALA A 177 -12.91 25.91 8.65
C ALA A 177 -12.22 25.83 7.28
N ALA A 178 -10.99 26.35 7.17
CA ALA A 178 -10.22 26.29 5.94
C ALA A 178 -9.77 24.84 5.63
N LYS A 179 -9.37 24.07 6.65
CA LYS A 179 -9.02 22.64 6.48
C LYS A 179 -10.22 21.84 5.99
N VAL A 180 -11.40 22.07 6.57
CA VAL A 180 -12.65 21.40 6.14
C VAL A 180 -13.03 21.80 4.72
N ALA A 181 -12.96 23.09 4.37
CA ALA A 181 -13.28 23.56 3.03
C ALA A 181 -12.37 22.92 1.96
N VAL A 182 -11.06 22.84 2.22
CA VAL A 182 -10.13 22.15 1.32
C VAL A 182 -10.43 20.66 1.27
N ALA A 183 -10.67 19.99 2.39
CA ALA A 183 -11.00 18.56 2.40
C ALA A 183 -12.23 18.25 1.54
N VAL A 184 -13.30 19.06 1.65
CA VAL A 184 -14.50 18.92 0.82
C VAL A 184 -14.19 19.16 -0.66
N LEU A 185 -13.38 20.17 -0.99
CA LEU A 185 -12.95 20.45 -2.36
C LEU A 185 -12.14 19.30 -2.95
N LEU A 186 -11.22 18.70 -2.20
CA LEU A 186 -10.42 17.56 -2.65
C LEU A 186 -11.31 16.33 -2.90
N ILE A 187 -12.30 16.06 -2.04
CA ILE A 187 -13.26 14.97 -2.23
C ILE A 187 -14.11 15.21 -3.48
N ALA A 188 -14.61 16.44 -3.66
CA ALA A 188 -15.41 16.81 -4.83
C ALA A 188 -14.61 16.67 -6.14
N ALA A 189 -13.32 17.03 -6.12
CA ALA A 189 -12.44 16.88 -7.27
C ALA A 189 -12.15 15.40 -7.61
N TYR A 190 -12.13 14.49 -6.64
CA TYR A 190 -11.98 13.05 -6.88
C TYR A 190 -13.27 12.37 -7.37
N ALA A 191 -14.42 13.01 -7.19
CA ALA A 191 -15.71 12.50 -7.64
C ALA A 191 -16.03 12.86 -9.10
N TYR A 192 -15.21 13.70 -9.74
CA TYR A 192 -15.38 14.20 -11.11
C TYR A 192 -14.24 13.71 -12.01
#